data_AF-A0A968V8H4-F1
#
_entry.id   AF-A0A968V8H4-F1
#
_cell.length_a   1.000
_cell.length_b   1.000
_cell.length_c   1.000
_cell.angle_alpha   90.00
_cell.angle_beta   90.00
_cell.angle_gamma   90.00
#
_symmetry.space_group_name_H-M   'P 1'
#
loop_
_entity.id
_entity.type
_entity.pdbx_description
1 polymer ?
#
loop_
_entity_poly.entity_id
_entity_poly.type
_entity_poly.pdbx_seq_one_letter_code
_entity_poly.pdbx_strand_id
1 'polypeptide(L)'
;MKIGNLLLGALAVIFAISAFAGRSNPPSPYQDAQTQLGNDTIPLKDRKDDFINGNGTNPFDLKDPAVITKEVEYDPETNRYIITERIGDDYFRAPTYMTFEEYLQYRDEEQQNAFSKNSLTKVELPLMVDVCVIA
;
A
#
# COMPACT_ATOMS: atom_id res chain seq x y z
N MET A 1 -72.56 -46.39 -13.14
CA MET A 1 -71.49 -45.42 -13.49
C MET A 1 -70.18 -45.96 -12.92
N LYS A 2 -69.12 -46.02 -13.75
CA LYS A 2 -67.91 -46.84 -13.53
C LYS A 2 -67.05 -46.30 -12.38
N ILE A 3 -66.92 -47.06 -11.30
CA ILE A 3 -66.08 -46.73 -10.12
C ILE A 3 -64.61 -46.44 -10.49
N GLY A 4 -64.14 -46.99 -11.62
CA GLY A 4 -62.78 -46.81 -12.14
C GLY A 4 -62.45 -45.36 -12.53
N ASN A 5 -63.42 -44.58 -13.00
CA ASN A 5 -63.18 -43.19 -13.39
C ASN A 5 -63.09 -42.27 -12.15
N LEU A 6 -63.72 -42.66 -11.04
CA LEU A 6 -63.65 -41.94 -9.76
C LEU A 6 -62.29 -42.17 -9.08
N LEU A 7 -61.78 -43.41 -9.09
CA LEU A 7 -60.47 -43.74 -8.51
C LEU A 7 -59.30 -43.14 -9.30
N LEU A 8 -59.39 -43.12 -10.64
CA LEU A 8 -58.36 -42.51 -11.49
C LEU A 8 -58.28 -40.99 -11.28
N GLY A 9 -59.44 -40.34 -11.06
CA GLY A 9 -59.49 -38.92 -10.71
C GLY A 9 -58.86 -38.61 -9.34
N ALA A 10 -59.14 -39.44 -8.33
CA ALA A 10 -58.56 -39.25 -6.99
C ALA A 10 -57.03 -39.43 -6.98
N LEU A 11 -56.50 -40.37 -7.75
CA LEU A 11 -55.05 -40.62 -7.85
C LEU A 11 -54.32 -39.50 -8.61
N ALA A 12 -54.97 -38.91 -9.64
CA ALA A 12 -54.44 -37.74 -10.34
C ALA A 12 -54.36 -36.50 -9.45
N VAL A 13 -55.31 -36.31 -8.53
CA VAL A 13 -55.30 -35.19 -7.57
C VAL A 13 -54.18 -35.35 -6.54
N ILE A 14 -53.93 -36.56 -6.05
CA ILE A 14 -52.83 -36.82 -5.10
C ILE A 14 -51.46 -36.59 -5.77
N PHE A 15 -51.29 -36.99 -7.02
CA PHE A 15 -50.06 -36.74 -7.79
C PHE A 15 -49.84 -35.24 -8.04
N ALA A 16 -50.90 -34.50 -8.37
CA ALA A 16 -50.84 -33.05 -8.56
C ALA A 16 -50.47 -32.29 -7.27
N ILE A 17 -50.92 -32.74 -6.09
CA ILE A 17 -50.57 -32.11 -4.81
C ILE A 17 -49.09 -32.36 -4.46
N SER A 18 -48.56 -33.56 -4.74
CA SER A 18 -47.15 -33.89 -4.47
C SER A 18 -46.14 -33.13 -5.35
N ALA A 19 -46.57 -32.69 -6.55
CA ALA A 19 -45.77 -31.89 -7.46
C ALA A 19 -45.75 -30.38 -7.12
N PHE A 20 -46.66 -29.90 -6.26
CA PHE A 20 -46.74 -28.48 -5.85
C PHE A 20 -45.99 -28.18 -4.53
N ALA A 21 -45.36 -29.18 -3.91
CA ALA A 21 -44.53 -28.97 -2.73
C ALA A 21 -43.05 -28.75 -3.14
N GLY A 22 -42.78 -27.65 -3.83
CA GLY A 22 -41.42 -27.20 -4.08
C GLY A 22 -40.76 -26.74 -2.78
N ARG A 23 -40.06 -27.64 -2.09
CA ARG A 23 -39.13 -27.25 -1.02
C ARG A 23 -37.87 -26.69 -1.66
N SER A 24 -37.83 -25.39 -1.89
CA SER A 24 -36.58 -24.66 -2.08
C SER A 24 -35.93 -24.47 -0.72
N ASN A 25 -34.75 -25.04 -0.50
CA ASN A 25 -33.91 -24.60 0.60
C ASN A 25 -33.59 -23.11 0.38
N PRO A 26 -33.59 -22.28 1.44
CA PRO A 26 -33.15 -20.90 1.29
C PRO A 26 -31.74 -20.91 0.68
N PRO A 27 -31.47 -20.01 -0.28
CA PRO A 27 -30.12 -19.86 -0.79
C PRO A 27 -29.18 -19.62 0.39
N SER A 28 -28.02 -20.27 0.37
CA SER A 28 -27.03 -20.01 1.40
C SER A 28 -26.72 -18.52 1.36
N PRO A 29 -26.67 -17.81 2.52
CA PRO A 29 -26.41 -16.37 2.57
C PRO A 29 -25.02 -15.99 2.02
N TYR A 30 -24.21 -16.98 1.62
CA TYR A 30 -22.88 -16.82 1.04
C TYR A 30 -22.81 -17.18 -0.45
N GLN A 31 -23.92 -17.44 -1.14
CA GLN A 31 -23.91 -17.87 -2.55
C GLN A 31 -23.49 -16.77 -3.54
N ASP A 32 -23.57 -15.50 -3.13
CA ASP A 32 -23.20 -14.36 -3.99
C ASP A 32 -21.69 -14.04 -3.94
N ALA A 33 -20.93 -14.77 -3.11
CA ALA A 33 -19.47 -14.71 -3.12
C ALA A 33 -18.89 -15.56 -4.26
N GLN A 34 -19.49 -15.51 -5.45
CA GLN A 34 -18.77 -15.81 -6.68
C GLN A 34 -17.79 -14.66 -6.88
N THR A 35 -16.57 -14.90 -6.41
CA THR A 35 -15.44 -14.00 -6.37
C THR A 35 -15.25 -13.36 -7.75
N GLN A 36 -15.71 -12.12 -7.93
CA GLN A 36 -14.92 -11.23 -8.76
C GLN A 36 -13.56 -11.23 -8.08
N LEU A 37 -12.59 -11.94 -8.64
CA LEU A 37 -11.19 -11.75 -8.33
C LEU A 37 -10.80 -10.35 -8.85
N GLY A 38 -11.44 -9.31 -8.32
CA GLY A 38 -10.88 -7.99 -8.33
C GLY A 38 -9.62 -8.12 -7.50
N ASN A 39 -8.48 -7.76 -8.09
CA ASN A 39 -7.26 -7.63 -7.32
C ASN A 39 -7.55 -6.66 -6.17
N ASP A 40 -7.73 -7.20 -4.97
CA ASP A 40 -7.85 -6.47 -3.70
C ASP A 40 -6.59 -5.61 -3.46
N THR A 41 -5.48 -6.01 -4.09
CA THR A 41 -4.23 -5.27 -4.09
C THR A 41 -4.20 -4.24 -5.22
N ILE A 42 -4.20 -2.96 -4.86
CA ILE A 42 -3.79 -1.88 -5.76
C ILE A 42 -2.35 -2.18 -6.22
N PRO A 43 -2.08 -2.25 -7.54
CA PRO A 43 -0.74 -2.58 -8.02
C PRO A 43 0.25 -1.49 -7.57
N LEU A 44 1.27 -1.90 -6.82
CA LEU A 44 2.36 -1.03 -6.42
C LEU A 44 3.07 -0.52 -7.68
N LYS A 45 3.20 0.79 -7.79
CA LYS A 45 3.92 1.44 -8.89
C LYS A 45 5.29 1.86 -8.39
N ASP A 46 6.31 1.24 -8.95
CA ASP A 46 7.68 1.65 -8.71
C ASP A 46 7.94 3.04 -9.31
N ARG A 47 8.61 3.93 -8.55
CA ARG A 47 9.11 5.22 -9.02
C ARG A 47 10.09 4.99 -10.18
N LYS A 48 10.22 5.95 -11.11
CA LYS A 48 11.24 5.90 -12.20
C LYS A 48 12.21 7.08 -12.19
N ASP A 49 11.80 8.20 -11.61
CA ASP A 49 12.63 9.41 -11.56
C ASP A 49 13.66 9.35 -10.43
N ASP A 50 14.29 10.49 -10.14
CA ASP A 50 15.25 10.65 -9.04
C ASP A 50 14.55 10.84 -7.68
N PHE A 51 15.33 10.84 -6.60
CA PHE A 51 14.78 10.82 -5.23
C PHE A 51 13.98 12.08 -4.89
N ILE A 52 14.32 13.21 -5.50
CA ILE A 52 13.76 14.52 -5.16
C ILE A 52 12.50 14.81 -5.96
N ASN A 53 12.48 14.49 -7.26
CA ASN A 53 11.37 14.86 -8.15
C ASN A 53 10.37 13.72 -8.37
N GLY A 54 10.73 12.48 -8.02
CA GLY A 54 9.90 11.31 -8.31
C GLY A 54 8.85 10.93 -7.26
N ASN A 55 8.61 11.75 -6.23
CA ASN A 55 7.62 11.43 -5.22
C ASN A 55 6.18 11.73 -5.69
N GLY A 56 5.57 10.78 -6.39
CA GLY A 56 4.12 10.83 -6.57
C GLY A 56 3.44 10.84 -5.20
N THR A 57 2.64 11.87 -4.90
CA THR A 57 1.93 11.96 -3.61
C THR A 57 0.83 10.91 -3.54
N ASN A 58 1.17 9.72 -3.04
CA ASN A 58 0.21 8.66 -2.72
C ASN A 58 0.24 8.40 -1.21
N PRO A 59 -0.86 8.63 -0.48
CA PRO A 59 -0.92 8.43 0.97
C PRO A 59 -0.78 6.96 1.40
N PHE A 60 -0.92 6.01 0.47
CA PHE A 60 -0.76 4.57 0.71
C PHE A 60 0.59 4.02 0.23
N ASP A 61 1.46 4.86 -0.34
CA ASP A 61 2.77 4.39 -0.78
C ASP A 61 3.70 4.16 0.41
N LEU A 62 4.46 3.08 0.35
CA LEU A 62 5.40 2.73 1.39
C LEU A 62 6.66 3.56 1.22
N LYS A 63 7.34 3.84 2.33
CA LYS A 63 8.67 4.46 2.27
C LYS A 63 9.67 3.50 1.63
N ASP A 64 10.70 4.07 1.00
CA ASP A 64 11.83 3.31 0.48
C ASP A 64 12.40 2.36 1.55
N PRO A 65 12.70 1.10 1.21
CA PRO A 65 13.26 0.14 2.15
C PRO A 65 14.67 0.57 2.62
N ALA A 66 15.01 0.22 3.87
CA ALA A 66 16.29 0.60 4.50
C ALA A 66 17.55 0.02 3.82
N VAL A 67 17.39 -0.90 2.88
CA VAL A 67 18.49 -1.45 2.07
C VAL A 67 19.02 -0.43 1.05
N ILE A 68 18.20 0.55 0.66
CA ILE A 68 18.62 1.61 -0.25
C ILE A 68 19.36 2.66 0.57
N THR A 69 20.63 2.86 0.26
CA THR A 69 21.49 3.85 0.90
C THR A 69 21.62 5.09 0.02
N LYS A 70 21.63 6.27 0.64
CA LYS A 70 21.83 7.56 -0.04
C LYS A 70 23.21 8.08 0.33
N GLU A 71 24.04 8.28 -0.67
CA GLU A 71 25.39 8.83 -0.54
C GLU A 71 25.43 10.24 -1.14
N VAL A 72 26.16 11.14 -0.48
CA VAL A 72 26.28 12.54 -0.89
C VAL A 72 27.75 12.84 -1.14
N GLU A 73 28.07 13.27 -2.35
CA GLU A 73 29.41 13.65 -2.78
C GLU A 73 29.43 15.12 -3.21
N TYR A 74 30.50 15.84 -2.89
CA TYR A 74 30.70 17.22 -3.33
C TYR A 74 31.72 17.28 -4.45
N ASP A 75 31.31 17.84 -5.59
CA ASP A 75 32.17 18.10 -6.73
C ASP A 75 32.66 19.57 -6.72
N PRO A 76 33.97 19.82 -6.48
CA PRO A 76 34.53 21.16 -6.44
C PRO A 76 34.64 21.82 -7.82
N GLU A 77 34.67 21.05 -8.92
CA GLU A 77 34.78 21.61 -10.27
C GLU A 77 33.46 22.28 -10.68
N THR A 78 32.35 21.59 -10.41
CA THR A 78 31.02 22.08 -10.74
C THR A 78 30.34 22.84 -9.59
N ASN A 79 30.93 22.81 -8.38
CA ASN A 79 30.36 23.35 -7.14
C ASN A 79 28.97 22.79 -6.81
N ARG A 80 28.79 21.48 -7.03
CA ARG A 80 27.51 20.79 -6.86
C ARG A 80 27.63 19.63 -5.89
N TYR A 81 26.53 19.35 -5.22
CA TYR A 81 26.31 18.16 -4.41
C TYR A 81 25.60 17.11 -5.27
N ILE A 82 26.16 15.91 -5.31
CA ILE A 82 25.65 14.78 -6.07
C ILE A 82 25.09 13.79 -5.06
N ILE A 83 23.79 13.52 -5.14
CA ILE A 83 23.11 12.54 -4.29
C ILE A 83 22.88 11.27 -5.11
N THR A 84 23.49 10.16 -4.71
CA THR A 84 23.37 8.86 -5.36
C THR A 84 22.64 7.86 -4.48
N GLU A 85 21.77 7.05 -5.07
CA GLU A 85 21.10 5.93 -4.40
C GLU A 85 21.78 4.61 -4.76
N ARG A 86 22.18 3.82 -3.76
CA ARG A 86 22.92 2.56 -3.94
C ARG A 86 22.27 1.41 -3.18
N ILE A 87 22.33 0.22 -3.78
CA ILE A 87 21.95 -1.05 -3.16
C ILE A 87 23.19 -1.93 -3.15
N GLY A 88 23.83 -2.05 -1.98
CA GLY A 88 25.15 -2.67 -1.91
C GLY A 88 26.14 -1.87 -2.75
N ASP A 89 26.71 -2.50 -3.77
CA ASP A 89 27.71 -1.89 -4.64
C ASP A 89 27.10 -1.22 -5.90
N ASP A 90 25.85 -1.55 -6.24
CA ASP A 90 25.20 -1.12 -7.49
C ASP A 90 24.43 0.19 -7.33
N TYR A 91 24.51 1.05 -8.36
CA TYR A 91 23.71 2.26 -8.46
C TYR A 91 22.25 1.91 -8.78
N PHE A 92 21.32 2.37 -7.95
CA PHE A 92 19.91 2.03 -8.09
C PHE A 92 19.19 2.95 -9.08
N ARG A 93 19.45 4.27 -9.04
CA ARG A 93 18.74 5.29 -9.83
C ARG A 93 19.65 6.43 -10.25
N ALA A 94 19.12 7.29 -11.12
CA ALA A 94 19.79 8.49 -11.58
C ALA A 94 20.16 9.41 -10.39
N PRO A 95 21.38 9.96 -10.37
CA PRO A 95 21.80 10.88 -9.33
C PRO A 95 21.08 12.22 -9.46
N THR A 96 20.87 12.88 -8.32
CA THR A 96 20.37 14.26 -8.27
C THR A 96 21.53 15.21 -8.03
N TYR A 97 21.55 16.33 -8.76
CA TYR A 97 22.55 17.39 -8.61
C TYR A 97 21.91 18.61 -7.96
N MET A 98 22.52 19.12 -6.90
CA MET A 98 22.07 20.31 -6.20
C MET A 98 23.20 21.32 -6.06
N THR A 99 22.85 22.60 -6.00
CA THR A 99 23.75 23.65 -5.54
C THR A 99 23.93 23.58 -4.01
N PHE A 100 24.91 24.29 -3.48
CA PHE A 100 25.13 24.35 -2.03
C PHE A 100 23.90 24.85 -1.26
N GLU A 101 23.23 25.90 -1.76
CA GLU A 101 22.08 26.49 -1.09
C GLU A 101 20.88 25.53 -1.06
N GLU A 102 20.60 24.87 -2.19
CA GLU A 102 19.55 23.85 -2.30
C GLU A 102 19.83 22.67 -1.37
N TYR A 103 21.09 22.23 -1.28
CA TYR A 103 21.47 21.15 -0.37
C TYR A 103 21.26 21.53 1.10
N LEU A 104 21.57 22.78 1.48
CA LEU A 104 21.35 23.27 2.83
C LEU A 104 19.86 23.23 3.20
N GLN A 105 19.00 23.75 2.32
CA GLN A 105 17.55 23.75 2.52
C GLN A 105 17.00 22.32 2.62
N TYR A 106 17.43 21.43 1.72
CA TYR A 106 17.08 20.01 1.78
C TYR A 106 17.47 19.38 3.12
N ARG A 107 18.65 19.72 3.66
CA ARG A 107 19.11 19.19 4.94
C ARG A 107 18.30 19.71 6.12
N ASP A 108 17.94 20.99 6.10
CA ASP A 108 17.10 21.60 7.13
C ASP A 108 15.70 20.97 7.16
N GLU A 109 15.09 20.74 5.99
CA GLU A 109 13.78 20.07 5.89
C GLU A 109 13.83 18.64 6.44
N GLU A 110 14.86 17.88 6.09
CA GLU A 110 15.07 16.53 6.60
C GLU A 110 15.22 16.50 8.12
N GLN A 111 15.95 17.46 8.70
CA GLN A 111 16.11 17.58 10.15
C GLN A 111 14.79 17.94 10.84
N GLN A 112 14.02 18.87 10.29
CA GLN A 112 12.69 19.23 10.80
C GLN A 112 11.73 18.04 10.76
N ASN A 113 11.76 17.28 9.66
CA ASN A 113 10.97 16.06 9.49
C ASN A 113 11.38 14.97 10.49
N ALA A 114 12.69 14.80 10.71
CA ALA A 114 13.22 13.86 11.70
C ALA A 114 12.84 14.27 13.13
N PHE A 115 12.96 15.57 13.45
CA PHE A 115 12.56 16.12 14.74
C PHE A 115 11.07 15.92 15.00
N SER A 116 10.22 16.22 14.03
CA SER A 116 8.77 16.03 14.11
C SER A 116 8.37 14.56 14.31
N LYS A 117 9.05 13.63 13.63
CA LYS A 117 8.84 12.19 13.84
C LYS A 117 9.27 11.76 15.24
N ASN A 118 10.44 12.21 15.68
CA ASN A 118 10.99 11.85 16.99
C ASN A 118 10.15 12.44 18.14
N SER A 119 9.68 13.68 18.03
CA SER A 119 8.84 14.32 19.06
C SER A 119 7.49 13.62 19.23
N LEU A 120 6.95 13.01 18.17
CA LEU A 120 5.74 12.17 18.25
C LEU A 120 5.99 10.79 18.88
N THR A 121 7.23 10.29 18.84
CA THR A 121 7.61 8.99 19.43
C THR A 121 8.20 9.10 20.83
N LYS A 122 8.46 10.31 21.32
CA LYS A 122 9.31 10.56 22.49
C LYS A 122 8.60 11.44 23.53
N VAL A 123 7.51 10.90 24.09
CA VAL A 123 7.15 11.14 25.50
C VAL A 123 7.96 10.15 26.36
N GLU A 124 9.29 10.21 26.27
CA GLU A 124 10.24 9.98 27.36
C GLU A 124 11.69 9.97 26.86
N LEU A 125 12.46 10.86 27.49
CA LEU A 125 13.88 10.74 27.86
C LEU A 125 14.96 10.90 26.77
N PRO A 126 16.13 11.42 27.15
CA PRO A 126 16.36 12.75 27.69
C PRO A 126 17.37 13.49 26.81
N LEU A 127 17.54 14.77 27.13
CA LEU A 127 18.61 15.66 26.69
C LEU A 127 19.96 14.94 26.54
N MET A 128 20.48 14.87 25.30
CA MET A 128 21.91 14.66 25.06
C MET A 128 22.32 15.56 23.90
N VAL A 129 22.29 16.87 24.16
CA VAL A 129 23.08 17.82 23.38
C VAL A 129 24.43 17.85 24.07
N ASP A 130 25.31 16.91 23.73
CA ASP A 130 26.74 17.07 23.98
C ASP A 130 27.27 18.10 22.97
N VAL A 131 26.96 19.37 23.24
CA VAL A 131 27.81 20.45 22.77
C VAL A 131 29.09 20.31 23.59
N CYS A 132 30.06 19.57 23.06
CA CYS A 132 31.46 19.75 23.41
C CYS A 132 31.86 21.15 22.96
N VAL A 133 31.53 22.14 23.79
CA VAL A 133 32.09 23.49 23.71
C VAL A 133 33.53 23.39 24.16
N ILE A 134 34.40 23.79 23.25
CA ILE A 134 35.80 24.13 23.42
C ILE A 134 35.95 25.03 24.65
N ALA A 135 36.71 24.57 25.65
CA ALA A 135 37.33 25.39 26.67
C ALA A 135 38.73 24.82 26.97
#